data_AF-A0A9D2QZN6-F1
#
_entry.id   AF-A0A9D2QZN6-F1
#
_cell.length_a   1.000
_cell.length_b   1.000
_cell.length_c   1.000
_cell.angle_alpha   90.00
_cell.angle_beta   90.00
_cell.angle_gamma   90.00
#
_symmetry.space_group_name_H-M   'P 1'
#
loop_
_entity.id
_entity.type
_entity.pdbx_description
1 polymer ?
#
loop_
_entity_poly.entity_id
_entity_poly.type
_entity_poly.pdbx_seq_one_letter_code
_entity_poly.pdbx_strand_id
1 'polypeptide(L)'
;MCEGGFDEFNSGPYTVITFAALLNLIDFAQKDLAEQAWKAADIIMRTIAVHTFRGVVISPQGRVYRDVIYPWLEHIQAMAHWAAPEAPWVYNEWLSSLATSRYRAPENMEALMEQTGCRSYSTSNARIDIFRTKDYILTSVESPRRDGIRRVWENSMRPEEQGSFRYTRSLNECFHGTMQFEPGVYGYQQHMWVAALDRDLVVFANHPGQSCEAKGESRPGYWFGNGVMPALRQEKNVLAALYEIPEGHPIHFIHIFWYEKGFDEVKREGNWMFGRRKESYIGLWCSVEPVPHDDRLFGCEQRLYADQAGLVCVCGSLSEDGSFGEFAERCVSRPVELKKEEHTLICPEFSLHYEACRNETQYVE
;
A
#
# COMPACT_ATOMS: atom_id res chain seq x y z
N MET A 1 8.84 20.30 11.74
CA MET A 1 8.67 20.37 10.27
C MET A 1 8.35 18.96 9.80
N CYS A 2 7.14 18.75 9.28
CA CYS A 2 6.47 17.44 9.20
C CYS A 2 6.52 16.63 10.51
N GLU A 3 6.20 17.25 11.67
CA GLU A 3 6.07 16.47 12.92
C GLU A 3 5.08 15.32 12.77
N GLY A 4 4.05 15.51 11.93
CA GLY A 4 3.09 14.48 11.58
C GLY A 4 3.58 13.53 10.47
N GLY A 5 4.27 14.01 9.43
CA GLY A 5 4.56 13.27 8.20
C GLY A 5 3.73 13.76 7.00
N PHE A 6 3.58 12.92 5.97
CA PHE A 6 2.78 13.18 4.76
C PHE A 6 1.42 12.49 4.87
N ASP A 7 0.34 13.23 4.61
CA ASP A 7 -1.04 12.74 4.60
C ASP A 7 -1.27 11.73 3.48
N GLU A 8 -0.88 12.10 2.26
CA GLU A 8 -0.92 11.25 1.09
C GLU A 8 0.44 10.58 0.89
N PHE A 9 0.73 9.61 1.76
CA PHE A 9 2.04 8.96 1.81
C PHE A 9 2.33 8.11 0.56
N ASN A 10 3.60 8.07 0.15
CA ASN A 10 4.14 7.23 -0.92
C ASN A 10 3.34 7.23 -2.23
N SER A 11 2.53 8.26 -2.51
CA SER A 11 1.69 8.26 -3.70
C SER A 11 2.55 8.28 -4.96
N GLY A 12 2.34 7.30 -5.83
CA GLY A 12 2.94 7.18 -7.14
C GLY A 12 2.97 8.51 -7.90
N PRO A 13 1.80 9.08 -8.24
CA PRO A 13 1.71 10.31 -9.02
C PRO A 13 1.97 11.60 -8.23
N TYR A 14 1.61 11.69 -6.94
CA TYR A 14 1.65 12.98 -6.24
C TYR A 14 2.95 13.23 -5.47
N THR A 15 3.69 12.18 -5.08
CA THR A 15 4.98 12.35 -4.40
C THR A 15 5.97 13.13 -5.25
N VAL A 16 6.02 12.87 -6.55
CA VAL A 16 6.87 13.60 -7.51
C VAL A 16 6.47 15.08 -7.65
N ILE A 17 5.16 15.38 -7.59
CA ILE A 17 4.64 16.75 -7.67
C ILE A 17 5.00 17.51 -6.39
N THR A 18 4.76 16.91 -5.23
CA THR A 18 5.17 17.47 -3.93
C THR A 18 6.67 17.70 -3.89
N PHE A 19 7.46 16.73 -4.36
CA PHE A 19 8.91 16.85 -4.42
C PHE A 19 9.36 18.01 -5.31
N ALA A 20 8.79 18.17 -6.51
CA ALA A 20 9.07 19.32 -7.38
C ALA A 20 8.75 20.66 -6.72
N ALA A 21 7.67 20.75 -5.94
CA ALA A 21 7.37 21.95 -5.16
C ALA A 21 8.43 22.22 -4.06
N LEU A 22 8.91 21.17 -3.39
CA LEU A 22 10.01 21.29 -2.41
C LEU A 22 11.32 21.77 -3.06
N LEU A 23 11.65 21.31 -4.28
CA LEU A 23 12.82 21.79 -5.02
C LEU A 23 12.77 23.30 -5.27
N ASN A 24 11.59 23.83 -5.61
CA ASN A 24 11.40 25.27 -5.77
C ASN A 24 11.68 26.04 -4.47
N LEU A 25 11.21 25.53 -3.32
CA LEU A 25 11.52 26.12 -2.02
C LEU A 25 13.01 26.02 -1.69
N ILE A 26 13.64 24.89 -2.00
CA ILE A 26 15.07 24.68 -1.79
C ILE A 26 15.88 25.72 -2.56
N ASP A 27 15.54 26.00 -3.82
CA ASP A 27 16.36 26.85 -4.69
C ASP A 27 16.07 28.35 -4.52
N PHE A 28 14.82 28.73 -4.22
CA PHE A 28 14.39 30.13 -4.29
C PHE A 28 13.88 30.74 -2.97
N ALA A 29 13.63 29.95 -1.93
CA ALA A 29 13.16 30.48 -0.65
C ALA A 29 14.28 31.06 0.23
N GLN A 30 13.89 31.78 1.28
CA GLN A 30 14.81 32.20 2.34
C GLN A 30 15.43 30.98 3.03
N LYS A 31 16.64 31.16 3.57
CA LYS A 31 17.49 30.09 4.11
C LYS A 31 16.73 29.13 5.04
N ASP A 32 15.99 29.64 6.01
CA ASP A 32 15.30 28.80 7.01
C ASP A 32 14.23 27.90 6.38
N LEU A 33 13.50 28.42 5.38
CA LEU A 33 12.48 27.64 4.67
C LEU A 33 13.12 26.65 3.67
N ALA A 34 14.20 27.05 3.01
CA ALA A 34 14.95 26.18 2.10
C ALA A 34 15.58 25.00 2.84
N GLU A 35 16.20 25.23 4.00
CA GLU A 35 16.72 24.17 4.88
C GLU A 35 15.62 23.24 5.37
N GLN A 36 14.42 23.79 5.60
CA GLN A 36 13.26 22.99 5.94
C GLN A 36 12.84 22.09 4.77
N ALA A 37 12.57 22.68 3.60
CA ALA A 37 12.21 21.93 2.40
C ALA A 37 13.24 20.84 2.04
N TRP A 38 14.53 21.09 2.26
CA TRP A 38 15.59 20.10 2.07
C TRP A 38 15.39 18.85 2.93
N LYS A 39 15.14 19.00 4.24
CA LYS A 39 14.94 17.84 5.12
C LYS A 39 13.66 17.08 4.75
N ALA A 40 12.61 17.78 4.32
CA ALA A 40 11.39 17.13 3.83
C ALA A 40 11.66 16.31 2.56
N ALA A 41 12.44 16.85 1.63
CA ALA A 41 12.88 16.16 0.41
C ALA A 41 13.74 14.91 0.75
N ASP A 42 14.65 15.03 1.71
CA ASP A 42 15.45 13.90 2.21
C ASP A 42 14.58 12.79 2.82
N ILE A 43 13.53 13.14 3.55
CA ILE A 43 12.59 12.15 4.09
C ILE A 43 11.90 11.41 2.94
N ILE A 44 11.42 12.11 1.91
CA ILE A 44 10.80 11.48 0.74
C ILE A 44 11.77 10.51 0.06
N MET A 45 12.99 10.96 -0.25
CA MET A 45 13.98 10.11 -0.92
C MET A 45 14.33 8.88 -0.07
N ARG A 46 14.60 9.06 1.23
CA ARG A 46 14.91 7.93 2.12
C ARG A 46 13.75 6.94 2.19
N THR A 47 12.51 7.42 2.28
CA THR A 47 11.32 6.55 2.29
C THR A 47 11.19 5.75 0.99
N ILE A 48 11.41 6.37 -0.17
CA ILE A 48 11.44 5.68 -1.46
C ILE A 48 12.50 4.58 -1.47
N ALA A 49 13.71 4.87 -0.98
CA ALA A 49 14.77 3.86 -0.88
C ALA A 49 14.37 2.68 0.03
N VAL A 50 13.74 2.95 1.18
CA VAL A 50 13.27 1.88 2.08
C VAL A 50 12.24 0.97 1.39
N HIS A 51 11.38 1.52 0.54
CA HIS A 51 10.37 0.77 -0.21
C HIS A 51 10.88 0.15 -1.52
N THR A 52 12.12 0.40 -1.91
CA THR A 52 12.66 -0.15 -3.16
C THR A 52 13.01 -1.62 -3.00
N PHE A 53 12.51 -2.50 -3.86
CA PHE A 53 12.87 -3.91 -3.90
C PHE A 53 13.23 -4.28 -5.33
N ARG A 54 14.45 -4.82 -5.53
CA ARG A 54 15.01 -5.14 -6.86
C ARG A 54 14.88 -3.97 -7.86
N GLY A 55 15.18 -2.77 -7.37
CA GLY A 55 15.14 -1.52 -8.13
C GLY A 55 13.75 -0.93 -8.34
N VAL A 56 12.66 -1.57 -7.89
CA VAL A 56 11.29 -1.07 -8.07
C VAL A 56 10.70 -0.62 -6.74
N VAL A 57 10.02 0.53 -6.72
CA VAL A 57 9.33 1.02 -5.51
C VAL A 57 8.10 0.14 -5.25
N ILE A 58 8.10 -0.57 -4.12
CA ILE A 58 7.00 -1.41 -3.65
C ILE A 58 6.54 -0.88 -2.29
N SER A 59 5.38 -0.23 -2.27
CA SER A 59 4.86 0.43 -1.07
C SER A 59 3.35 0.41 -0.98
N PRO A 60 2.74 0.37 0.22
CA PRO A 60 1.40 0.88 0.39
C PRO A 60 1.42 2.38 0.04
N GLN A 61 0.29 2.90 -0.39
CA GLN A 61 0.19 4.28 -0.86
C GLN A 61 -1.14 4.91 -0.45
N GLY A 62 -1.09 6.18 -0.04
CA GLY A 62 -2.27 6.97 0.25
C GLY A 62 -3.10 7.29 -1.00
N ARG A 63 -2.48 7.25 -2.19
CA ARG A 63 -3.17 7.42 -3.46
C ARG A 63 -2.47 6.74 -4.63
N VAL A 64 -3.22 5.90 -5.34
CA VAL A 64 -2.80 5.17 -6.54
C VAL A 64 -3.75 5.35 -7.71
N TYR A 65 -3.25 4.99 -8.88
CA TYR A 65 -4.01 4.78 -10.10
C TYR A 65 -3.72 3.37 -10.62
N ARG A 66 -4.26 3.07 -11.80
CA ARG A 66 -4.13 1.77 -12.46
C ARG A 66 -2.69 1.23 -12.47
N ASP A 67 -1.68 2.08 -12.60
CA ASP A 67 -0.28 1.68 -12.70
C ASP A 67 0.25 0.89 -11.49
N VAL A 68 -0.48 0.86 -10.36
CA VAL A 68 -0.12 0.04 -9.19
C VAL A 68 0.01 -1.47 -9.49
N ILE A 69 -0.62 -1.96 -10.55
CA ILE A 69 -0.43 -3.34 -11.02
C ILE A 69 0.91 -3.56 -11.74
N TYR A 70 1.59 -2.47 -12.12
CA TYR A 70 2.90 -2.42 -12.77
C TYR A 70 3.79 -1.39 -12.06
N PRO A 71 4.25 -1.64 -10.82
CA PRO A 71 4.89 -0.60 -10.01
C PRO A 71 6.10 0.11 -10.66
N TRP A 72 6.79 -0.56 -11.58
CA TRP A 72 7.91 0.01 -12.35
C TRP A 72 7.48 1.08 -13.38
N LEU A 73 6.19 1.25 -13.63
CA LEU A 73 5.62 2.30 -14.47
C LEU A 73 5.05 3.46 -13.65
N GLU A 74 4.99 3.34 -12.32
CA GLU A 74 4.49 4.43 -11.49
C GLU A 74 5.42 5.63 -11.50
N HIS A 75 4.86 6.83 -11.45
CA HIS A 75 5.63 8.08 -11.50
C HIS A 75 6.71 8.19 -10.41
N ILE A 76 6.47 7.66 -9.21
CA ILE A 76 7.44 7.65 -8.09
C ILE A 76 8.68 6.82 -8.40
N GLN A 77 8.58 5.84 -9.33
CA GLN A 77 9.72 5.04 -9.78
C GLN A 77 10.83 5.90 -10.41
N ALA A 78 10.48 7.01 -11.05
CA ALA A 78 11.46 7.92 -11.63
C ALA A 78 12.42 8.51 -10.58
N MET A 79 11.95 8.66 -9.33
CA MET A 79 12.79 9.12 -8.22
C MET A 79 13.78 8.04 -7.76
N ALA A 80 13.36 6.78 -7.75
CA ALA A 80 14.26 5.66 -7.47
C ALA A 80 15.33 5.54 -8.55
N HIS A 81 14.96 5.64 -9.84
CA HIS A 81 15.92 5.69 -10.95
C HIS A 81 16.90 6.87 -10.85
N TRP A 82 16.41 8.06 -10.49
CA TRP A 82 17.29 9.21 -10.30
C TRP A 82 18.32 9.00 -9.18
N ALA A 83 17.95 8.31 -8.11
CA ALA A 83 18.85 7.97 -7.00
C ALA A 83 19.77 6.78 -7.30
N ALA A 84 19.32 5.81 -8.10
CA ALA A 84 20.03 4.59 -8.47
C ALA A 84 19.78 4.30 -9.97
N PRO A 85 20.67 4.73 -10.88
CA PRO A 85 20.43 4.68 -12.33
C PRO A 85 20.16 3.28 -12.93
N GLU A 86 20.50 2.22 -12.21
CA GLU A 86 20.20 0.82 -12.61
C GLU A 86 18.73 0.44 -12.39
N ALA A 87 17.98 1.19 -11.59
CA ALA A 87 16.55 0.99 -11.41
C ALA A 87 15.78 1.31 -12.72
N PRO A 88 14.62 0.68 -12.97
CA PRO A 88 13.82 0.96 -14.17
C PRO A 88 13.52 2.45 -14.36
N TRP A 89 13.75 2.94 -15.58
CA TRP A 89 13.42 4.31 -15.96
C TRP A 89 11.95 4.44 -16.33
N VAL A 90 11.34 5.54 -15.90
CA VAL A 90 10.03 6.00 -16.38
C VAL A 90 10.07 7.51 -16.57
N TYR A 91 9.40 7.99 -17.62
CA TYR A 91 9.31 9.41 -17.90
C TYR A 91 8.55 10.14 -16.78
N ASN A 92 9.06 11.31 -16.37
CA ASN A 92 8.37 12.17 -15.42
C ASN A 92 8.75 13.64 -15.63
N GLU A 93 7.78 14.47 -16.02
CA GLU A 93 7.98 15.90 -16.28
C GLU A 93 8.30 16.72 -15.02
N TRP A 94 7.77 16.33 -13.86
CA TRP A 94 7.94 17.06 -12.59
C TRP A 94 9.38 17.02 -12.10
N LEU A 95 10.11 15.96 -12.43
CA LEU A 95 11.52 15.80 -12.08
C LEU A 95 12.48 16.59 -12.98
N SER A 96 12.01 17.25 -14.03
CA SER A 96 12.85 18.09 -14.90
C SER A 96 13.59 19.20 -14.13
N SER A 97 12.99 19.70 -13.05
CA SER A 97 13.56 20.70 -12.14
C SER A 97 14.86 20.26 -11.46
N LEU A 98 15.10 18.94 -11.31
CA LEU A 98 16.37 18.41 -10.79
C LEU A 98 17.57 18.74 -11.68
N ALA A 99 17.38 18.98 -12.97
CA ALA A 99 18.46 19.33 -13.90
C ALA A 99 19.16 20.65 -13.51
N THR A 100 18.44 21.57 -12.87
CA THR A 100 18.96 22.88 -12.45
C THR A 100 18.98 23.07 -10.94
N SER A 101 18.30 22.20 -10.18
CA SER A 101 18.22 22.32 -8.73
C SER A 101 19.57 22.09 -8.04
N ARG A 102 19.78 22.79 -6.93
CA ARG A 102 20.93 22.55 -6.06
C ARG A 102 20.74 21.34 -5.14
N TYR A 103 19.54 20.76 -5.06
CA TYR A 103 19.25 19.58 -4.24
C TYR A 103 20.11 18.37 -4.68
N ARG A 104 20.57 17.59 -3.70
CA ARG A 104 21.31 16.33 -3.92
C ARG A 104 20.70 15.26 -3.04
N ALA A 105 20.53 14.06 -3.60
CA ALA A 105 20.01 12.92 -2.86
C ALA A 105 20.92 12.59 -1.66
N PRO A 106 20.36 12.00 -0.59
CA PRO A 106 21.16 11.43 0.48
C PRO A 106 22.18 10.40 -0.02
N GLU A 107 23.40 10.39 0.52
CA GLU A 107 24.48 9.50 0.04
C GLU A 107 24.21 8.01 0.31
N ASN A 108 23.37 7.68 1.29
CA ASN A 108 23.09 6.30 1.69
C ASN A 108 21.84 5.68 1.03
N MET A 109 21.39 6.24 -0.10
CA MET A 109 20.18 5.79 -0.80
C MET A 109 20.28 4.33 -1.24
N GLU A 110 21.32 3.94 -1.98
CA GLU A 110 21.51 2.56 -2.44
C GLU A 110 21.61 1.57 -1.27
N ALA A 111 22.32 1.94 -0.20
CA ALA A 111 22.40 1.13 1.02
C ALA A 111 21.01 0.93 1.66
N LEU A 112 20.16 1.96 1.66
CA LEU A 112 18.78 1.85 2.14
C LEU A 112 17.91 0.99 1.20
N MET A 113 18.17 0.99 -0.11
CA MET A 113 17.48 0.15 -1.10
C MET A 113 17.79 -1.34 -0.94
N GLU A 114 18.97 -1.69 -0.45
CA GLU A 114 19.39 -3.10 -0.29
C GLU A 114 19.17 -3.64 1.14
N GLN A 115 19.02 -2.77 2.15
CA GLN A 115 18.96 -3.19 3.56
C GLN A 115 17.73 -4.05 3.91
N THR A 116 17.93 -5.34 4.18
CA THR A 116 16.89 -6.28 4.61
C THR A 116 16.45 -6.05 6.07
N GLY A 117 15.31 -6.62 6.45
CA GLY A 117 14.80 -6.67 7.82
C GLY A 117 13.42 -6.03 7.99
N CYS A 118 13.00 -5.93 9.26
CA CYS A 118 11.75 -5.28 9.67
C CYS A 118 11.95 -3.77 9.81
N ARG A 119 10.98 -2.99 9.35
CA ARG A 119 10.88 -1.56 9.68
C ARG A 119 9.43 -1.17 9.86
N SER A 120 9.23 -0.20 10.75
CA SER A 120 7.95 0.46 10.93
C SER A 120 8.17 1.96 11.07
N TYR A 121 7.30 2.76 10.47
CA TYR A 121 7.31 4.21 10.66
C TYR A 121 5.89 4.77 10.62
N SER A 122 5.71 5.94 11.22
CA SER A 122 4.47 6.71 11.10
C SER A 122 4.64 7.84 10.11
N THR A 123 3.61 8.08 9.31
CA THR A 123 3.50 9.25 8.44
C THR A 123 2.07 9.72 8.43
N SER A 124 1.86 10.92 8.94
CA SER A 124 0.57 11.44 9.36
C SER A 124 -0.22 10.41 10.17
N ASN A 125 -1.41 10.07 9.70
CA ASN A 125 -2.31 9.11 10.31
C ASN A 125 -2.03 7.65 9.94
N ALA A 126 -1.06 7.40 9.06
CA ALA A 126 -0.65 6.06 8.66
C ALA A 126 0.47 5.53 9.56
N ARG A 127 0.42 4.23 9.83
CA ARG A 127 1.54 3.44 10.34
C ARG A 127 1.87 2.39 9.29
N ILE A 128 3.09 2.42 8.80
CA ILE A 128 3.54 1.56 7.70
C ILE A 128 4.50 0.52 8.28
N ASP A 129 4.26 -0.73 7.92
CA ASP A 129 5.11 -1.86 8.24
C ASP A 129 5.76 -2.40 6.95
N ILE A 130 7.03 -2.79 7.06
CA ILE A 130 7.84 -3.30 5.97
C ILE A 130 8.63 -4.49 6.50
N PHE A 131 8.58 -5.59 5.75
CA PHE A 131 9.49 -6.71 5.92
C PHE A 131 10.09 -7.05 4.57
N ARG A 132 11.42 -6.92 4.47
CA ARG A 132 12.15 -7.18 3.21
C ARG A 132 13.26 -8.19 3.46
N THR A 133 13.34 -9.19 2.60
CA THR A 133 14.51 -10.07 2.46
C THR A 133 15.16 -9.80 1.11
N LYS A 134 16.22 -10.54 0.76
CA LYS A 134 16.78 -10.52 -0.60
C LYS A 134 15.80 -11.12 -1.64
N ASP A 135 14.85 -11.92 -1.18
CA ASP A 135 13.98 -12.76 -2.00
C ASP A 135 12.59 -12.16 -2.19
N TYR A 136 12.08 -11.40 -1.21
CA TYR A 136 10.77 -10.76 -1.31
C TYR A 136 10.66 -9.52 -0.43
N ILE A 137 9.60 -8.74 -0.66
CA ILE A 137 9.13 -7.67 0.23
C ILE A 137 7.64 -7.84 0.51
N LEU A 138 7.24 -7.61 1.76
CA LEU A 138 5.85 -7.48 2.20
C LEU A 138 5.71 -6.16 2.95
N THR A 139 4.78 -5.33 2.53
CA THR A 139 4.57 -4.03 3.16
C THR A 139 3.11 -3.62 3.16
N SER A 140 2.71 -2.90 4.20
CA SER A 140 1.31 -2.51 4.40
C SER A 140 1.14 -1.28 5.27
N VAL A 141 -0.03 -0.66 5.20
CA VAL A 141 -0.51 0.34 6.16
C VAL A 141 -1.48 -0.31 7.14
N GLU A 142 -1.21 -0.16 8.43
CA GLU A 142 -1.98 -0.82 9.48
C GLU A 142 -3.36 -0.16 9.69
N SER A 143 -4.39 -0.98 9.87
CA SER A 143 -5.79 -0.57 10.04
C SER A 143 -6.51 -1.54 10.99
N PRO A 144 -6.89 -1.18 12.22
CA PRO A 144 -6.52 0.03 12.94
C PRO A 144 -5.06 -0.04 13.43
N ARG A 145 -4.51 1.10 13.86
CA ARG A 145 -3.14 1.15 14.38
C ARG A 145 -3.02 0.42 15.72
N ARG A 146 -2.00 -0.43 15.86
CA ARG A 146 -1.73 -1.16 17.12
C ARG A 146 -1.06 -0.31 18.21
N ASP A 147 -0.54 0.87 17.86
CA ASP A 147 0.22 1.73 18.78
C ASP A 147 -0.65 2.66 19.63
N GLY A 148 -1.98 2.58 19.50
CA GLY A 148 -2.92 3.38 20.28
C GLY A 148 -2.90 4.87 19.96
N ILE A 149 -2.14 5.30 18.94
CA ILE A 149 -2.15 6.69 18.48
C ILE A 149 -3.49 6.93 17.79
N ARG A 150 -4.38 7.64 18.48
CA ARG A 150 -5.65 8.08 17.92
C ARG A 150 -5.38 9.11 16.84
N ARG A 151 -6.13 9.01 15.74
CA ARG A 151 -6.15 10.05 14.71
C ARG A 151 -6.67 11.35 15.30
N VAL A 152 -5.80 12.35 15.31
CA VAL A 152 -6.16 13.70 15.75
C VAL A 152 -6.52 14.49 14.50
N TRP A 153 -7.75 14.32 14.04
CA TRP A 153 -8.30 15.17 13.00
C TRP A 153 -9.44 16.00 13.57
N GLU A 154 -9.27 17.30 13.58
CA GLU A 154 -10.34 18.26 13.86
C GLU A 154 -10.74 18.89 12.54
N ASN A 155 -11.93 18.53 12.04
CA ASN A 155 -12.49 19.15 10.84
C ASN A 155 -12.78 20.62 11.17
N SER A 156 -12.18 21.56 10.43
CA SER A 156 -12.55 22.97 10.52
C SER A 156 -12.80 23.58 9.16
N MET A 157 -14.09 23.60 8.81
CA MET A 157 -14.63 24.25 7.62
C MET A 157 -15.27 25.60 7.94
N ARG A 158 -14.85 26.25 9.03
CA ARG A 158 -15.42 27.54 9.45
C ARG A 158 -15.00 28.67 8.49
N PRO A 159 -15.92 29.58 8.09
CA PRO A 159 -15.61 30.66 7.15
C PRO A 159 -14.41 31.53 7.55
N GLU A 160 -14.24 31.79 8.85
CA GLU A 160 -13.12 32.58 9.38
C GLU A 160 -11.75 31.91 9.21
N GLU A 161 -11.68 30.60 8.99
CA GLU A 161 -10.44 29.85 8.81
C GLU A 161 -10.11 29.55 7.33
N GLN A 162 -10.88 30.05 6.35
CA GLN A 162 -10.70 29.77 4.92
C GLN A 162 -9.26 29.95 4.39
N GLY A 163 -8.52 30.92 4.92
CA GLY A 163 -7.13 31.18 4.54
C GLY A 163 -6.09 30.31 5.25
N SER A 164 -6.53 29.39 6.13
CA SER A 164 -5.63 28.60 6.96
C SER A 164 -5.26 27.25 6.32
N PHE A 165 -4.10 26.73 6.73
CA PHE A 165 -3.69 25.37 6.42
C PHE A 165 -4.72 24.33 6.90
N ARG A 166 -5.31 24.52 8.09
CA ARG A 166 -6.32 23.61 8.65
C ARG A 166 -7.57 23.52 7.79
N TYR A 167 -8.07 24.64 7.29
CA TYR A 167 -9.22 24.66 6.38
C TYR A 167 -8.91 23.96 5.07
N THR A 168 -7.77 24.27 4.45
CA THR A 168 -7.35 23.63 3.18
C THR A 168 -7.21 22.12 3.34
N ARG A 169 -6.62 21.68 4.46
CA ARG A 169 -6.49 20.27 4.80
C ARG A 169 -7.85 19.61 5.07
N SER A 170 -8.79 20.32 5.70
CA SER A 170 -10.17 19.85 5.94
C SER A 170 -10.95 19.68 4.64
N LEU A 171 -10.86 20.67 3.76
CA LEU A 171 -11.45 20.62 2.44
C LEU A 171 -10.94 19.39 1.67
N ASN A 172 -9.62 19.14 1.71
CA ASN A 172 -9.03 17.97 1.06
C ASN A 172 -9.60 16.65 1.61
N GLU A 173 -9.71 16.50 2.93
CA GLU A 173 -10.25 15.28 3.54
C GLU A 173 -11.71 15.02 3.16
N CYS A 174 -12.55 16.08 3.15
CA CYS A 174 -13.95 15.95 2.75
C CYS A 174 -14.11 15.43 1.31
N PHE A 175 -13.21 15.80 0.40
CA PHE A 175 -13.33 15.38 -1.01
C PHE A 175 -12.63 14.07 -1.34
N HIS A 176 -11.54 13.74 -0.63
CA HIS A 176 -10.66 12.65 -1.03
C HIS A 176 -10.50 11.54 0.00
N GLY A 177 -10.96 11.72 1.25
CA GLY A 177 -10.94 10.67 2.26
C GLY A 177 -9.57 10.04 2.46
N THR A 178 -8.51 10.86 2.45
CA THR A 178 -7.12 10.42 2.27
C THR A 178 -6.45 10.00 3.56
N MET A 179 -6.98 10.35 4.73
CA MET A 179 -6.21 10.34 5.97
C MET A 179 -6.74 9.38 7.04
N GLN A 180 -7.81 8.61 6.76
CA GLN A 180 -8.41 7.68 7.72
C GLN A 180 -8.43 6.22 7.21
N PHE A 181 -7.31 5.51 7.37
CA PHE A 181 -7.13 4.06 7.16
C PHE A 181 -7.66 3.20 8.34
N GLU A 182 -8.98 3.18 8.56
CA GLU A 182 -9.60 2.37 9.63
C GLU A 182 -10.63 1.40 9.03
N PRO A 183 -10.89 0.26 9.70
CA PRO A 183 -11.85 -0.72 9.20
C PRO A 183 -13.25 -0.10 9.02
N GLY A 184 -13.93 -0.40 7.92
CA GLY A 184 -15.32 0.05 7.67
C GLY A 184 -15.47 1.47 7.15
N VAL A 185 -14.41 2.27 7.15
CA VAL A 185 -14.41 3.59 6.53
C VAL A 185 -14.45 3.44 5.01
N TYR A 186 -15.26 4.28 4.35
CA TYR A 186 -15.24 4.35 2.89
C TYR A 186 -13.87 4.81 2.41
N GLY A 187 -13.28 4.02 1.52
CA GLY A 187 -12.00 4.38 0.93
C GLY A 187 -12.17 5.25 -0.31
N TYR A 188 -11.04 5.53 -0.92
CA TYR A 188 -10.90 6.29 -2.15
C TYR A 188 -9.85 5.58 -3.02
N GLN A 189 -8.62 6.09 -3.08
CA GLN A 189 -7.56 5.58 -3.95
C GLN A 189 -6.41 4.93 -3.18
N GLN A 190 -6.64 4.45 -1.96
CA GLN A 190 -5.56 3.90 -1.12
C GLN A 190 -5.17 2.49 -1.58
N HIS A 191 -3.87 2.22 -1.55
CA HIS A 191 -3.28 0.89 -1.73
C HIS A 191 -2.76 0.39 -0.39
N MET A 192 -3.48 -0.55 0.21
CA MET A 192 -3.32 -0.87 1.63
C MET A 192 -2.15 -1.80 1.92
N TRP A 193 -1.82 -2.71 1.00
CA TRP A 193 -0.73 -3.66 1.16
C TRP A 193 -0.29 -4.24 -0.17
N VAL A 194 0.95 -4.71 -0.22
CA VAL A 194 1.51 -5.41 -1.37
C VAL A 194 2.63 -6.35 -0.95
N ALA A 195 2.63 -7.54 -1.53
CA ALA A 195 3.76 -8.47 -1.52
C ALA A 195 4.42 -8.48 -2.90
N ALA A 196 5.74 -8.51 -2.97
CA ALA A 196 6.46 -8.69 -4.23
C ALA A 196 7.53 -9.80 -4.10
N LEU A 197 7.51 -10.74 -5.04
CA LEU A 197 8.51 -11.82 -5.14
C LEU A 197 9.59 -11.51 -6.18
N ASP A 198 9.31 -10.58 -7.08
CA ASP A 198 10.24 -10.06 -8.06
C ASP A 198 9.85 -8.62 -8.42
N ARG A 199 10.70 -7.92 -9.17
CA ARG A 199 10.45 -6.53 -9.60
C ARG A 199 9.17 -6.38 -10.42
N ASP A 200 8.71 -7.45 -11.05
CA ASP A 200 7.56 -7.52 -11.96
C ASP A 200 6.41 -8.42 -11.47
N LEU A 201 6.50 -8.93 -10.23
CA LEU A 201 5.54 -9.87 -9.69
C LEU A 201 5.07 -9.43 -8.31
N VAL A 202 3.94 -8.74 -8.31
CA VAL A 202 3.22 -8.27 -7.12
C VAL A 202 1.94 -9.04 -6.88
N VAL A 203 1.55 -9.14 -5.61
CA VAL A 203 0.27 -9.66 -5.15
C VAL A 203 -0.31 -8.70 -4.11
N PHE A 204 -1.57 -8.35 -4.28
CA PHE A 204 -2.33 -7.54 -3.33
C PHE A 204 -3.83 -7.86 -3.47
N ALA A 205 -4.63 -7.35 -2.54
CA ALA A 205 -6.08 -7.42 -2.63
C ALA A 205 -6.72 -6.08 -2.23
N ASN A 206 -7.88 -5.80 -2.81
CA ASN A 206 -8.70 -4.65 -2.47
C ASN A 206 -10.20 -4.94 -2.67
N HIS A 207 -11.03 -4.14 -2.01
CA HIS A 207 -12.45 -4.08 -2.30
C HIS A 207 -12.66 -3.03 -3.40
N PRO A 208 -12.99 -3.38 -4.65
CA PRO A 208 -13.07 -2.40 -5.73
C PRO A 208 -14.26 -1.45 -5.57
N GLY A 209 -14.14 -0.22 -6.07
CA GLY A 209 -15.27 0.73 -6.18
C GLY A 209 -16.18 0.48 -7.38
N GLN A 210 -15.84 -0.51 -8.21
CA GLN A 210 -16.52 -0.81 -9.47
C GLN A 210 -16.61 -2.33 -9.69
N SER A 211 -17.54 -2.78 -10.52
CA SER A 211 -17.70 -4.20 -10.86
C SER A 211 -16.80 -4.70 -12.00
N CYS A 212 -16.17 -3.78 -12.75
CA CYS A 212 -15.24 -4.09 -13.84
C CYS A 212 -14.25 -2.93 -14.04
N GLU A 213 -13.20 -3.20 -14.82
CA GLU A 213 -12.20 -2.23 -15.24
C GLU A 213 -12.76 -1.32 -16.34
N ALA A 214 -13.43 -0.25 -15.94
CA ALA A 214 -13.97 0.75 -16.85
C ALA A 214 -12.93 1.83 -17.21
N LYS A 215 -13.13 2.51 -18.36
CA LYS A 215 -12.28 3.67 -18.74
C LYS A 215 -12.48 4.89 -17.81
N GLY A 216 -13.50 4.89 -16.96
CA GLY A 216 -13.80 6.02 -16.07
C GLY A 216 -12.82 6.08 -14.91
N GLU A 217 -12.35 7.28 -14.58
CA GLU A 217 -11.59 7.57 -13.35
C GLU A 217 -12.50 7.56 -12.11
N SER A 218 -13.25 6.47 -11.94
CA SER A 218 -13.96 6.21 -10.71
C SER A 218 -12.98 6.13 -9.56
N ARG A 219 -13.38 6.73 -8.45
CA ARG A 219 -12.59 6.75 -7.23
C ARG A 219 -13.56 6.44 -6.09
N PRO A 220 -13.48 5.24 -5.49
CA PRO A 220 -12.48 4.18 -5.73
C PRO A 220 -12.51 3.55 -7.12
N GLY A 221 -11.33 3.17 -7.61
CA GLY A 221 -11.18 2.45 -8.88
C GLY A 221 -11.40 0.95 -8.74
N TYR A 222 -11.22 0.23 -9.85
CA TYR A 222 -11.22 -1.24 -9.85
C TYR A 222 -9.96 -1.80 -9.17
N TRP A 223 -8.77 -1.51 -9.69
CA TRP A 223 -7.48 -1.97 -9.14
C TRP A 223 -6.81 -0.99 -8.14
N PHE A 224 -7.32 0.24 -8.06
CA PHE A 224 -6.60 1.37 -7.45
C PHE A 224 -7.45 2.09 -6.40
N GLY A 225 -7.73 1.39 -5.31
CA GLY A 225 -8.54 1.95 -4.22
C GLY A 225 -9.33 0.92 -3.46
N ASN A 226 -10.07 1.38 -2.46
CA ASN A 226 -10.94 0.54 -1.66
C ASN A 226 -12.33 1.16 -1.56
N GLY A 227 -13.40 0.42 -1.89
CA GLY A 227 -14.79 0.78 -1.58
C GLY A 227 -14.96 0.97 -0.08
N VAL A 228 -14.50 -0.03 0.67
CA VAL A 228 -14.49 -0.05 2.13
C VAL A 228 -13.14 -0.57 2.59
N MET A 229 -12.55 0.12 3.56
CA MET A 229 -11.24 -0.22 4.10
C MET A 229 -11.30 -1.48 4.96
N PRO A 230 -10.31 -2.40 4.83
CA PRO A 230 -10.23 -3.59 5.65
C PRO A 230 -9.66 -3.28 7.04
N ALA A 231 -9.87 -4.20 7.98
CA ALA A 231 -8.92 -4.39 9.05
C ALA A 231 -7.68 -5.09 8.47
N LEU A 232 -6.49 -4.62 8.79
CA LEU A 232 -5.24 -5.08 8.22
C LEU A 232 -4.09 -4.94 9.22
N ARG A 233 -3.33 -6.01 9.39
CA ARG A 233 -2.13 -6.03 10.22
C ARG A 233 -1.06 -6.93 9.61
N GLN A 234 0.19 -6.51 9.77
CA GLN A 234 1.36 -7.27 9.37
C GLN A 234 2.26 -7.58 10.58
N GLU A 235 2.80 -8.79 10.63
CA GLU A 235 3.87 -9.18 11.54
C GLU A 235 4.97 -9.87 10.70
N LYS A 236 6.07 -9.15 10.47
CA LYS A 236 7.16 -9.60 9.58
C LYS A 236 6.63 -10.02 8.20
N ASN A 237 6.81 -11.28 7.83
CA ASN A 237 6.44 -11.91 6.56
C ASN A 237 4.99 -12.42 6.52
N VAL A 238 4.21 -12.18 7.56
CA VAL A 238 2.79 -12.57 7.64
C VAL A 238 1.92 -11.32 7.67
N LEU A 239 0.89 -11.27 6.84
CA LEU A 239 -0.12 -10.22 6.82
C LEU A 239 -1.51 -10.83 6.84
N ALA A 240 -2.40 -10.27 7.65
CA ALA A 240 -3.82 -10.62 7.64
C ALA A 240 -4.64 -9.40 7.24
N ALA A 241 -5.65 -9.61 6.40
CA ALA A 241 -6.63 -8.60 6.01
C ALA A 241 -8.04 -9.16 6.13
N LEU A 242 -8.92 -8.43 6.80
CA LEU A 242 -10.33 -8.78 7.00
C LEU A 242 -11.20 -7.66 6.43
N TYR A 243 -11.98 -8.01 5.40
CA TYR A 243 -12.92 -7.12 4.74
C TYR A 243 -14.33 -7.45 5.22
N GLU A 244 -15.08 -6.41 5.60
CA GLU A 244 -16.52 -6.49 5.83
C GLU A 244 -17.23 -5.43 5.00
N ILE A 245 -17.95 -5.89 3.98
CA ILE A 245 -18.67 -5.09 3.01
C ILE A 245 -20.08 -4.84 3.57
N PRO A 246 -20.49 -3.57 3.74
CA PRO A 246 -21.85 -3.24 4.17
C PRO A 246 -22.90 -3.71 3.15
N GLU A 247 -24.06 -4.14 3.64
CA GLU A 247 -25.19 -4.60 2.78
C GLU A 247 -25.59 -3.57 1.71
N GLY A 248 -25.49 -2.28 2.02
CA GLY A 248 -25.82 -1.20 1.08
C GLY A 248 -24.75 -0.89 0.03
N HIS A 249 -23.57 -1.51 0.08
CA HIS A 249 -22.50 -1.27 -0.90
C HIS A 249 -22.80 -2.03 -2.20
N PRO A 250 -22.69 -1.40 -3.39
CA PRO A 250 -23.13 -2.04 -4.65
C PRO A 250 -22.22 -3.18 -5.12
N ILE A 251 -21.01 -3.30 -4.57
CA ILE A 251 -20.03 -4.32 -4.91
C ILE A 251 -19.87 -5.27 -3.74
N HIS A 252 -20.15 -6.57 -3.96
CA HIS A 252 -20.15 -7.62 -2.95
C HIS A 252 -19.07 -8.68 -3.23
N PHE A 253 -17.87 -8.21 -3.54
CA PHE A 253 -16.67 -9.05 -3.63
C PHE A 253 -15.43 -8.22 -3.31
N ILE A 254 -14.39 -8.91 -2.86
CA ILE A 254 -13.03 -8.39 -2.96
C ILE A 254 -12.30 -9.16 -4.05
N HIS A 255 -11.23 -8.58 -4.58
CA HIS A 255 -10.40 -9.28 -5.55
C HIS A 255 -8.93 -9.20 -5.22
N ILE A 256 -8.21 -10.22 -5.68
CA ILE A 256 -6.77 -10.38 -5.53
C ILE A 256 -6.17 -10.21 -6.91
N PHE A 257 -5.18 -9.32 -7.01
CA PHE A 257 -4.29 -9.29 -8.16
C PHE A 257 -3.31 -10.47 -8.04
N TRP A 258 -3.52 -11.50 -8.85
CA TRP A 258 -2.75 -12.75 -8.87
C TRP A 258 -2.37 -13.08 -10.32
N TYR A 259 -1.21 -12.58 -10.77
CA TYR A 259 -0.71 -12.87 -12.11
C TYR A 259 -0.12 -14.28 -12.18
N GLU A 260 -0.97 -15.28 -12.46
CA GLU A 260 -0.60 -16.70 -12.36
C GLU A 260 0.59 -17.07 -13.26
N LYS A 261 0.64 -16.51 -14.47
CA LYS A 261 1.73 -16.76 -15.43
C LYS A 261 3.06 -16.10 -15.03
N GLY A 262 3.05 -15.21 -14.04
CA GLY A 262 4.25 -14.62 -13.48
C GLY A 262 5.02 -15.57 -12.56
N PHE A 263 4.38 -16.60 -12.03
CA PHE A 263 5.02 -17.60 -11.19
C PHE A 263 5.68 -18.70 -12.03
N ASP A 264 6.78 -19.26 -11.52
CA ASP A 264 7.43 -20.44 -12.11
C ASP A 264 6.62 -21.71 -11.78
N GLU A 265 5.92 -21.70 -10.66
CA GLU A 265 5.12 -22.80 -10.15
C GLU A 265 3.99 -22.28 -9.27
N VAL A 266 2.79 -22.84 -9.43
CA VAL A 266 1.62 -22.53 -8.62
C VAL A 266 1.00 -23.81 -8.08
N LYS A 267 0.45 -23.74 -6.87
CA LYS A 267 -0.23 -24.85 -6.21
C LYS A 267 -1.46 -24.33 -5.50
N ARG A 268 -2.55 -25.10 -5.48
CA ARG A 268 -3.72 -24.86 -4.64
C ARG A 268 -3.94 -26.04 -3.72
N GLU A 269 -4.22 -25.78 -2.45
CA GLU A 269 -4.49 -26.83 -1.46
C GLU A 269 -5.45 -26.32 -0.38
N GLY A 270 -6.66 -26.87 -0.35
CA GLY A 270 -7.74 -26.35 0.50
C GLY A 270 -8.02 -24.86 0.22
N ASN A 271 -7.98 -24.06 1.28
CA ASN A 271 -8.20 -22.61 1.22
C ASN A 271 -6.93 -21.81 0.84
N TRP A 272 -5.84 -22.48 0.50
CA TRP A 272 -4.58 -21.83 0.15
C TRP A 272 -4.32 -21.80 -1.35
N MET A 273 -3.81 -20.65 -1.79
CA MET A 273 -3.14 -20.48 -3.07
C MET A 273 -1.65 -20.24 -2.83
N PHE A 274 -0.81 -20.91 -3.59
CA PHE A 274 0.65 -20.81 -3.48
C PHE A 274 1.27 -20.45 -4.82
N GLY A 275 2.32 -19.65 -4.77
CA GLY A 275 3.12 -19.28 -5.92
C GLY A 275 4.61 -19.23 -5.57
N ARG A 276 5.44 -19.71 -6.49
CA ARG A 276 6.90 -19.59 -6.43
C ARG A 276 7.42 -18.82 -7.62
N ARG A 277 8.37 -17.93 -7.36
CA ARG A 277 9.19 -17.26 -8.38
C ARG A 277 10.64 -17.33 -7.93
N LYS A 278 11.49 -18.02 -8.69
CA LYS A 278 12.87 -18.34 -8.33
C LYS A 278 12.93 -19.00 -6.95
N GLU A 279 13.66 -18.39 -6.02
CA GLU A 279 13.82 -18.80 -4.61
C GLU A 279 12.80 -18.14 -3.68
N SER A 280 11.82 -17.40 -4.20
CA SER A 280 10.84 -16.63 -3.43
C SER A 280 9.46 -17.29 -3.47
N TYR A 281 8.76 -17.35 -2.33
CA TYR A 281 7.48 -18.02 -2.17
C TYR A 281 6.41 -17.09 -1.62
N ILE A 282 5.17 -17.31 -2.02
CA ILE A 282 3.98 -16.71 -1.40
C ILE A 282 2.92 -17.79 -1.18
N GLY A 283 2.27 -17.73 -0.02
CA GLY A 283 1.06 -18.48 0.31
C GLY A 283 -0.03 -17.50 0.72
N LEU A 284 -1.21 -17.61 0.11
CA LEU A 284 -2.37 -16.78 0.40
C LEU A 284 -3.54 -17.68 0.79
N TRP A 285 -3.91 -17.64 2.05
CA TRP A 285 -5.12 -18.26 2.55
C TRP A 285 -6.31 -17.34 2.34
N CYS A 286 -7.43 -17.90 1.92
CA CYS A 286 -8.68 -17.20 1.68
C CYS A 286 -9.81 -17.86 2.47
N SER A 287 -10.61 -17.07 3.21
CA SER A 287 -11.74 -17.61 3.99
C SER A 287 -12.88 -18.16 3.15
N VAL A 288 -12.91 -17.81 1.87
CA VAL A 288 -13.84 -18.30 0.85
C VAL A 288 -13.07 -18.65 -0.41
N GLU A 289 -13.63 -19.55 -1.21
CA GLU A 289 -12.98 -20.03 -2.42
C GLU A 289 -12.71 -18.88 -3.41
N PRO A 290 -11.44 -18.68 -3.83
CA PRO A 290 -11.10 -17.69 -4.85
C PRO A 290 -11.52 -18.17 -6.24
N VAL A 291 -12.37 -17.40 -6.90
CA VAL A 291 -12.90 -17.68 -8.24
C VAL A 291 -12.09 -16.89 -9.28
N PRO A 292 -11.42 -17.54 -10.25
CA PRO A 292 -10.76 -16.84 -11.34
C PRO A 292 -11.73 -15.93 -12.09
N HIS A 293 -11.29 -14.72 -12.41
CA HIS A 293 -12.08 -13.78 -13.21
C HIS A 293 -11.20 -13.18 -14.31
N ASP A 294 -11.78 -13.00 -15.48
CA ASP A 294 -11.14 -12.32 -16.59
C ASP A 294 -12.02 -11.14 -16.99
N ASP A 295 -11.41 -9.95 -17.03
CA ASP A 295 -12.01 -8.74 -17.58
C ASP A 295 -11.09 -8.16 -18.65
N ARG A 296 -10.40 -7.05 -18.37
CA ARG A 296 -9.37 -6.50 -19.28
C ARG A 296 -8.02 -7.16 -19.15
N LEU A 297 -7.71 -7.68 -17.97
CA LEU A 297 -6.50 -8.44 -17.69
C LEU A 297 -6.88 -9.91 -17.54
N PHE A 298 -6.27 -10.75 -18.38
CA PHE A 298 -6.55 -12.19 -18.40
C PHE A 298 -5.56 -12.95 -17.51
N GLY A 299 -6.09 -13.83 -16.65
CA GLY A 299 -5.28 -14.65 -15.74
C GLY A 299 -4.57 -13.87 -14.65
N CYS A 300 -5.11 -12.70 -14.27
CA CYS A 300 -4.53 -11.81 -13.26
C CYS A 300 -5.45 -11.59 -12.05
N GLU A 301 -6.67 -12.13 -12.03
CA GLU A 301 -7.66 -11.83 -11.00
C GLU A 301 -8.24 -13.08 -10.35
N GLN A 302 -8.38 -13.04 -9.03
CA GLN A 302 -9.18 -13.98 -8.26
C GLN A 302 -10.18 -13.20 -7.41
N ARG A 303 -11.46 -13.51 -7.51
CA ARG A 303 -12.54 -12.87 -6.76
C ARG A 303 -12.99 -13.72 -5.58
N LEU A 304 -13.26 -13.06 -4.46
CA LEU A 304 -13.85 -13.65 -3.27
C LEU A 304 -15.25 -13.05 -3.11
N TYR A 305 -16.26 -13.84 -3.46
CA TYR A 305 -17.67 -13.44 -3.38
C TYR A 305 -18.22 -13.67 -1.97
N ALA A 306 -17.99 -12.71 -1.09
CA ALA A 306 -18.54 -12.70 0.25
C ALA A 306 -18.52 -11.27 0.83
N ASP A 307 -19.52 -10.96 1.64
CA ASP A 307 -19.54 -9.69 2.39
C ASP A 307 -18.55 -9.69 3.54
N GLN A 308 -18.19 -10.86 4.07
CA GLN A 308 -17.14 -11.02 5.07
C GLN A 308 -16.07 -11.98 4.56
N ALA A 309 -14.88 -11.44 4.29
CA ALA A 309 -13.77 -12.18 3.68
C ALA A 309 -12.45 -11.89 4.41
N GLY A 310 -11.78 -12.96 4.83
CA GLY A 310 -10.46 -12.93 5.45
C GLY A 310 -9.38 -13.45 4.50
N LEU A 311 -8.22 -12.80 4.52
CA LEU A 311 -7.02 -13.18 3.79
C LEU A 311 -5.83 -13.27 4.74
N VAL A 312 -5.03 -14.32 4.64
CA VAL A 312 -3.71 -14.40 5.32
C VAL A 312 -2.63 -14.66 4.29
N CYS A 313 -1.77 -13.67 4.07
CA CYS A 313 -0.60 -13.74 3.22
C CYS A 313 0.62 -14.13 4.05
N VAL A 314 1.38 -15.12 3.59
CA VAL A 314 2.66 -15.54 4.13
C VAL A 314 3.67 -15.50 2.99
N CYS A 315 4.73 -14.72 3.14
CA CYS A 315 5.86 -14.74 2.20
C CYS A 315 7.00 -15.58 2.78
N GLY A 316 7.81 -16.17 1.91
CA GLY A 316 8.90 -17.04 2.28
C GLY A 316 9.96 -17.16 1.20
N SER A 317 10.99 -17.95 1.45
CA SER A 317 12.07 -18.21 0.50
C SER A 317 12.70 -19.59 0.67
N LEU A 318 13.47 -20.02 -0.33
CA LEU A 318 14.25 -21.26 -0.26
C LEU A 318 15.18 -21.29 0.97
N SER A 319 15.78 -20.13 1.29
CA SER A 319 16.74 -20.02 2.39
C SER A 319 16.09 -20.01 3.77
N GLU A 320 14.83 -19.57 3.87
CA GLU A 320 14.09 -19.48 5.14
C GLU A 320 13.25 -20.72 5.40
N ASP A 321 12.72 -21.34 4.34
CA ASP A 321 11.60 -22.26 4.43
C ASP A 321 11.85 -23.64 3.81
N GLY A 322 12.98 -23.83 3.14
CA GLY A 322 13.29 -25.04 2.38
C GLY A 322 12.63 -25.05 1.01
N SER A 323 12.32 -26.23 0.50
CA SER A 323 11.63 -26.38 -0.78
C SER A 323 10.24 -25.73 -0.77
N PHE A 324 9.72 -25.44 -1.96
CA PHE A 324 8.37 -24.90 -2.11
C PHE A 324 7.29 -25.82 -1.53
N GLY A 325 7.49 -27.14 -1.62
CA GLY A 325 6.61 -28.14 -1.01
C GLY A 325 6.59 -28.01 0.52
N GLU A 326 7.76 -27.94 1.16
CA GLU A 326 7.88 -27.77 2.61
C GLU A 326 7.27 -26.44 3.08
N PHE A 327 7.43 -25.36 2.30
CA PHE A 327 6.75 -24.10 2.55
C PHE A 327 5.22 -24.25 2.52
N ALA A 328 4.67 -24.87 1.46
CA ALA A 328 3.24 -25.06 1.32
C ALA A 328 2.66 -25.95 2.43
N GLU A 329 3.33 -27.07 2.76
CA GLU A 329 2.92 -27.96 3.85
C GLU A 329 2.91 -27.25 5.20
N ARG A 330 3.95 -26.45 5.50
CA ARG A 330 3.98 -25.63 6.71
C ARG A 330 2.82 -24.65 6.72
N CYS A 331 2.52 -23.98 5.62
CA CYS A 331 1.37 -23.07 5.54
C CYS A 331 0.03 -23.77 5.79
N VAL A 332 -0.21 -24.92 5.15
CA VAL A 332 -1.44 -25.70 5.34
C VAL A 332 -1.61 -26.17 6.78
N SER A 333 -0.51 -26.45 7.49
CA SER A 333 -0.54 -26.83 8.91
C SER A 333 -0.83 -25.67 9.89
N ARG A 334 -0.86 -24.41 9.41
CA ARG A 334 -1.08 -23.24 10.28
C ARG A 334 -2.56 -23.17 10.71
N PRO A 335 -2.85 -22.97 12.00
CA PRO A 335 -4.22 -22.66 12.45
C PRO A 335 -4.61 -21.26 11.98
N VAL A 336 -5.27 -21.20 10.82
CA VAL A 336 -5.85 -19.97 10.24
C VAL A 336 -7.35 -20.15 10.11
N GLU A 337 -8.12 -19.20 10.63
CA GLU A 337 -9.57 -19.27 10.66
C GLU A 337 -10.19 -17.86 10.67
N LEU A 338 -11.27 -17.68 9.91
CA LEU A 338 -12.15 -16.53 10.06
C LEU A 338 -13.33 -16.92 10.94
N LYS A 339 -13.37 -16.39 12.16
CA LYS A 339 -14.52 -16.49 13.05
C LYS A 339 -15.51 -15.38 12.74
N LYS A 340 -16.45 -15.69 11.84
CA LYS A 340 -17.41 -14.74 11.29
C LYS A 340 -18.24 -14.01 12.36
N GLU A 341 -18.78 -14.75 13.33
CA GLU A 341 -19.59 -14.20 14.42
C GLU A 341 -18.80 -13.31 15.38
N GLU A 342 -17.48 -13.53 15.49
CA GLU A 342 -16.59 -12.74 16.35
C GLU A 342 -15.92 -11.58 15.57
N HIS A 343 -16.23 -11.41 14.28
CA HIS A 343 -15.55 -10.42 13.40
C HIS A 343 -14.02 -10.51 13.52
N THR A 344 -13.47 -11.74 13.62
CA THR A 344 -12.07 -11.94 13.97
C THR A 344 -11.40 -12.96 13.06
N LEU A 345 -10.30 -12.54 12.44
CA LEU A 345 -9.40 -13.39 11.66
C LEU A 345 -8.22 -13.82 12.54
N ILE A 346 -8.00 -15.12 12.67
CA ILE A 346 -6.97 -15.70 13.52
C ILE A 346 -5.85 -16.26 12.66
N CYS A 347 -4.61 -15.95 13.03
CA CYS A 347 -3.40 -16.62 12.56
C CYS A 347 -2.43 -16.84 13.74
N PRO A 348 -1.39 -17.69 13.60
CA PRO A 348 -0.50 -18.02 14.72
C PRO A 348 0.17 -16.82 15.39
N GLU A 349 0.48 -15.77 14.63
CA GLU A 349 1.20 -14.61 15.10
C GLU A 349 0.31 -13.63 15.85
N PHE A 350 -0.96 -13.53 15.46
CA PHE A 350 -1.92 -12.59 16.04
C PHE A 350 -3.37 -12.89 15.63
N SER A 351 -4.31 -12.36 16.40
CA SER A 351 -5.71 -12.21 15.99
C SER A 351 -5.96 -10.79 15.51
N LEU A 352 -6.72 -10.66 14.42
CA LEU A 352 -7.12 -9.40 13.81
C LEU A 352 -8.64 -9.25 13.96
N HIS A 353 -9.06 -8.36 14.85
CA HIS A 353 -10.46 -8.03 15.05
C HIS A 353 -10.87 -6.87 14.13
N TYR A 354 -12.04 -6.98 13.53
CA TYR A 354 -12.67 -5.93 12.75
C TYR A 354 -13.72 -5.22 13.61
N GLU A 355 -13.48 -3.94 13.86
CA GLU A 355 -14.45 -3.03 14.48
C GLU A 355 -14.73 -1.90 13.50
N ALA A 356 -15.96 -1.84 13.00
CA ALA A 356 -16.37 -0.85 12.01
C ALA A 356 -16.25 0.58 12.58
N CYS A 357 -15.44 1.41 11.93
CA CYS A 357 -15.25 2.80 12.25
C CYS A 357 -16.07 3.68 11.30
N ARG A 358 -16.48 4.86 11.80
CA ARG A 358 -17.10 5.91 10.98
C ARG A 358 -16.14 7.08 10.83
N ASN A 359 -15.90 7.50 9.59
CA ASN A 359 -15.19 8.74 9.30
C ASN A 359 -16.20 9.87 9.09
N GLU A 360 -16.46 10.67 10.12
CA GLU A 360 -17.36 11.83 10.03
C GLU A 360 -16.77 12.98 9.22
N THR A 361 -15.47 12.94 8.93
CA THR A 361 -14.71 14.04 8.32
C THR A 361 -14.83 14.05 6.79
N GLN A 362 -15.25 12.93 6.20
CA GLN A 362 -15.58 12.80 4.77
C GLN A 362 -16.92 13.46 4.39
N TYR A 363 -17.77 13.77 5.35
CA TYR A 363 -19.10 14.30 5.10
C TYR A 363 -19.16 15.78 5.50
N VAL A 364 -19.68 16.60 4.61
CA VAL A 364 -20.07 17.98 4.94
C VAL A 364 -21.58 17.94 5.19
N GLU A 365 -22.01 18.39 6.37
CA GLU A 365 -23.44 18.55 6.70
C GLU A 365 -24.13 19.62 5.85
#